data_AF-A0A497DPP2-F1
#
_entry.id   AF-A0A497DPP2-F1
#
_cell.length_a   1.000
_cell.length_b   1.000
_cell.length_c   1.000
_cell.angle_alpha   90.00
_cell.angle_beta   90.00
_cell.angle_gamma   90.00
#
_symmetry.space_group_name_H-M   'P 1'
#
loop_
_entity.id
_entity.type
_entity.pdbx_description
1 polymer ?
#
loop_
_entity_poly.entity_id
_entity_poly.type
_entity_poly.pdbx_seq_one_letter_code
_entity_poly.pdbx_strand_id
1 'polypeptide(L)' 'MLRNFISERLLENLDFQPTLGQEDLIRELGHFLASEDTSEIMLVKGYAGTGKTTLVKSLVKTL' A
#
# COMPACT_ATOMS: atom_id res chain seq x y z
N MET A 1 -14.79 3.64 3.84
CA MET A 1 -14.38 4.54 4.94
C MET A 1 -13.00 4.17 5.46
N LEU A 2 -12.76 2.94 5.93
CA LEU A 2 -11.44 2.51 6.40
C LEU A 2 -10.38 2.38 5.29
N ARG A 3 -10.69 1.73 4.17
CA ARG A 3 -9.75 1.57 3.04
C ARG A 3 -9.19 2.88 2.48
N ASN A 4 -10.04 3.91 2.37
CA ASN A 4 -9.65 5.23 1.87
C ASN A 4 -8.74 5.92 2.88
N PHE A 5 -9.11 5.86 4.17
CA PHE A 5 -8.29 6.39 5.26
C PHE A 5 -6.88 5.77 5.26
N ILE A 6 -6.77 4.44 5.14
CA ILE A 6 -5.46 3.76 5.07
C ILE A 6 -4.67 4.23 3.84
N SER A 7 -5.31 4.30 2.68
CA SER A 7 -4.67 4.73 1.42
C SER A 7 -4.17 6.17 1.49
N GLU A 8 -4.99 7.08 2.03
CA GLU A 8 -4.64 8.50 2.23
C GLU A 8 -3.46 8.65 3.20
N ARG A 9 -3.50 7.95 4.34
CA ARG A 9 -2.39 7.96 5.31
C ARG A 9 -1.09 7.43 4.75
N LEU A 10 -1.16 6.37 3.94
CA LEU A 10 0.01 5.84 3.24
C LEU A 10 0.62 6.86 2.29
N LEU A 11 -0.22 7.53 1.49
CA LEU A 11 0.23 8.57 0.55
C LEU A 11 0.85 9.76 1.28
N GLU A 12 0.27 10.21 2.38
CA GLU A 12 0.78 11.31 3.21
C GLU A 12 2.17 11.02 3.82
N ASN A 13 2.47 9.75 4.11
CA ASN A 13 3.72 9.32 4.76
C ASN A 13 4.80 8.87 3.76
N LEU A 14 4.59 9.03 2.46
CA LEU A 14 5.63 8.78 1.47
C LEU A 14 6.58 9.96 1.35
N ASP A 15 7.87 9.66 1.47
CA ASP A 15 8.96 10.63 1.30
C ASP A 15 9.18 11.03 -0.19
N PHE A 16 8.33 10.56 -1.10
CA PHE A 16 8.44 10.77 -2.54
C PHE A 16 7.07 10.74 -3.22
N GLN A 17 6.96 11.35 -4.40
CA GLN A 17 5.76 11.24 -5.20
C GLN A 17 5.67 9.84 -5.83
N PRO A 18 4.62 9.06 -5.53
CA PRO A 18 4.48 7.71 -6.06
C PRO A 18 4.29 7.72 -7.58
N THR A 19 4.67 6.63 -8.23
CA THR A 19 4.26 6.37 -9.62
C THR A 19 2.82 5.86 -9.67
N LEU A 20 2.17 5.88 -10.84
CA LEU A 20 0.81 5.36 -11.00
C LEU A 20 0.65 3.93 -10.47
N GLY A 21 1.59 3.03 -10.80
CA GLY A 21 1.53 1.65 -10.30
C GLY A 21 1.74 1.52 -8.78
N GLN A 22 2.41 2.49 -8.15
CA GLN A 22 2.55 2.54 -6.69
C GLN A 22 1.28 3.11 -6.04
N GLU A 23 0.64 4.11 -6.66
CA GLU A 23 -0.68 4.60 -6.22
C GLU A 23 -1.72 3.50 -6.28
N ASP A 24 -1.76 2.72 -7.37
CA ASP A 24 -2.66 1.58 -7.52
C ASP A 24 -2.41 0.54 -6.43
N LEU A 25 -1.14 0.20 -6.18
CA LEU A 25 -0.78 -0.72 -5.10
C LEU A 25 -1.20 -0.21 -3.72
N ILE A 26 -1.09 1.10 -3.45
CA ILE A 26 -1.51 1.68 -2.16
C ILE A 26 -3.03 1.57 -1.98
N ARG A 27 -3.80 1.82 -3.04
CA ARG A 27 -5.26 1.65 -3.01
C ARG A 27 -5.62 0.19 -2.71
N GLU A 28 -5.01 -0.75 -3.43
CA GLU A 28 -5.23 -2.19 -3.21
C GLU A 28 -4.80 -2.64 -1.82
N LEU A 29 -3.70 -2.09 -1.27
CA LEU A 29 -3.31 -2.31 0.12
C LEU A 29 -4.39 -1.83 1.10
N GLY A 30 -4.97 -0.66 0.86
CA GLY A 30 -6.09 -0.16 1.65
C GLY A 30 -7.30 -1.09 1.62
N HIS A 31 -7.57 -1.73 0.48
CA HIS A 31 -8.61 -2.75 0.36
C HIS A 31 -8.25 -4.02 1.14
N PHE A 32 -7.05 -4.57 0.92
CA PHE A 32 -6.56 -5.77 1.57
C PHE A 32 -6.56 -5.65 3.11
N LEU A 33 -6.08 -4.52 3.63
CA LEU A 33 -6.00 -4.28 5.08
C LEU A 33 -7.35 -4.01 5.74
N ALA A 34 -8.33 -3.55 4.97
CA ALA A 34 -9.69 -3.32 5.46
C ALA A 34 -10.61 -4.54 5.26
N SER A 35 -10.08 -5.65 4.74
CA SER A 35 -10.83 -6.88 4.51
C SER A 35 -11.21 -7.55 5.83
N GLU A 36 -12.42 -8.10 5.89
CA GLU A 36 -12.87 -8.96 7.00
C GLU A 36 -12.42 -10.43 6.79
N ASP A 37 -11.95 -10.77 5.59
CA ASP A 37 -11.46 -12.11 5.27
C ASP A 37 -10.02 -12.28 5.76
N THR A 38 -9.88 -12.94 6.91
CA THR A 38 -8.57 -13.26 7.51
C THR A 38 -7.75 -14.28 6.71
N SER A 39 -8.33 -14.93 5.69
CA SER A 39 -7.64 -15.89 4.83
C SER A 39 -7.13 -15.27 3.52
N GLU A 40 -7.37 -13.97 3.31
CA GLU A 40 -6.96 -13.28 2.09
C GLU A 40 -5.43 -13.20 1.96
N ILE A 41 -4.93 -13.37 0.73
CA ILE A 41 -3.51 -13.24 0.41
C ILE A 41 -3.34 -12.27 -0.74
N MET A 42 -2.54 -11.22 -0.51
CA MET A 42 -2.13 -10.28 -1.55
C MET A 42 -0.74 -10.63 -2.09
N LEU A 43 -0.62 -10.76 -3.42
CA LEU A 43 0.67 -10.99 -4.09
C LEU A 43 1.14 -9.73 -4.83
N VAL A 44 2.20 -9.10 -4.32
CA VAL A 44 2.80 -7.91 -4.94
C VAL A 44 3.93 -8.30 -5.88
N LYS A 45 3.73 -8.07 -7.19
CA LYS A 45 4.75 -8.32 -8.23
C LYS A 45 5.31 -7.00 -8.76
N GLY A 46 6.59 -7.03 -9.14
CA GLY A 46 7.27 -5.89 -9.74
C GLY A 46 8.75 -6.17 -9.93
N TYR A 47 9.39 -5.46 -10.86
CA TYR A 47 10.81 -5.64 -11.17
C TYR A 47 11.72 -5.22 -10.00
N ALA A 48 13.00 -5.60 -10.07
CA ALA A 48 13.99 -5.10 -9.13
C ALA A 48 14.03 -3.56 -9.18
N GLY A 49 14.11 -2.91 -8.02
CA GLY A 49 14.16 -1.45 -7.92
C GLY A 49 12.81 -0.72 -8.02
N THR A 50 11.67 -1.38 -8.23
CA THR A 50 10.35 -0.70 -8.38
C THR A 50 9.69 -0.26 -7.07
N GLY A 51 10.42 -0.28 -5.95
CA GLY A 51 9.94 0.27 -4.68
C GLY A 51 8.97 -0.61 -3.88
N LYS A 52 8.82 -1.90 -4.20
CA LYS A 52 7.95 -2.84 -3.44
C LYS A 52 8.24 -2.83 -1.94
N THR A 53 9.50 -3.04 -1.56
CA THR A 53 9.94 -3.05 -0.16
C THR A 53 9.78 -1.68 0.50
N THR A 54 10.01 -0.61 -0.26
CA THR A 54 9.82 0.76 0.20
C THR A 54 8.37 1.04 0.58
N LEU A 55 7.42 0.59 -0.23
CA LEU A 55 6.00 0.74 0.07
C LEU A 55 5.56 -0.07 1.30
N VAL A 56 6.00 -1.32 1.43
CA VAL A 56 5.73 -2.13 2.63
C VAL A 56 6.34 -1.49 3.88
N LYS A 57 7.55 -0.91 3.77
CA LYS A 57 8.16 -0.17 4.88
C LYS A 57 7.36 1.09 5.24
N SER A 58 6.85 1.83 4.24
CA SER A 58 5.98 2.99 4.48
C SER A 58 4.70 2.58 5.20
N LEU A 59 4.11 1.45 4.82
CA LEU A 59 2.96 0.87 5.49
C LEU A 59 3.22 0.59 6.97
N VAL A 60 4.29 -0.11 7.29
CA VAL A 60 4.66 -0.43 8.69
C VAL A 60 4.98 0.83 9.50
N LYS A 61 5.44 1.92 8.87
CA LYS A 61 5.64 3.19 9.57
C LYS A 61 4.34 3.97 9.82
N THR A 62 3.33 3.75 8.98
CA THR A 62 2.08 4.51 8.98
C THR A 62 1.06 3.96 9.98
N LEU A 63 1.06 2.64 10.19
CA LEU A 63 0.18 1.91 11.12
C LEU A 63 0.93 1.53 12.40
#